data_AF-A0A938VJK3-F1
#
_entry.id   AF-A0A938VJK3-F1
#
_cell.length_a   1.000
_cell.length_b   1.000
_cell.length_c   1.000
_cell.angle_alpha   90.00
_cell.angle_beta   90.00
_cell.angle_gamma   90.00
#
_symmetry.space_group_name_H-M   'P 1'
#
loop_
_entity.id
_entity.type
_entity.pdbx_description
1 polymer ?
#
loop_
_entity_poly.entity_id
_entity_poly.type
_entity_poly.pdbx_seq_one_letter_code
_entity_poly.pdbx_strand_id
1 'polypeptide(L)' 'MTHDQELSCDEVHDLIDQFAEMQLRGENPAHLFPLVQRHLEMCPECREEFEALLAALNEK' A
#
# COMPACT_ATOMS: atom_id res chain seq x y z
N MET A 1 -15.79 21.26 -6.71
CA MET A 1 -16.04 19.84 -6.43
C MET A 1 -15.08 19.48 -5.32
N THR A 2 -15.62 19.11 -4.16
CA THR A 2 -14.88 18.81 -2.94
C THR A 2 -13.92 17.65 -3.21
N HIS A 3 -12.63 17.91 -3.00
CA HIS A 3 -11.55 16.95 -3.07
C HIS A 3 -11.77 15.94 -1.95
N ASP A 4 -12.44 14.83 -2.26
CA ASP A 4 -12.62 13.75 -1.31
C ASP A 4 -11.24 13.16 -1.04
N GLN A 5 -10.88 13.12 0.25
CA GLN A 5 -9.53 12.91 0.73
C GLN A 5 -9.26 11.41 0.87
N GLU A 6 -9.71 10.65 -0.14
CA GLU A 6 -9.65 9.20 -0.22
C GLU A 6 -8.69 8.81 -1.34
N LEU A 7 -7.63 8.09 -0.97
CA LEU A 7 -6.75 7.46 -1.95
C LEU A 7 -7.57 6.46 -2.78
N SER A 8 -7.52 6.63 -4.10
CA SER A 8 -8.13 5.68 -5.04
C SER A 8 -7.24 4.45 -5.19
N CYS A 9 -7.80 3.32 -5.64
CA CYS A 9 -7.02 2.08 -5.84
C CYS A 9 -5.80 2.32 -6.75
N ASP A 10 -5.95 3.17 -7.78
CA ASP A 10 -4.87 3.54 -8.72
C ASP A 10 -3.72 4.27 -8.02
N GLU A 11 -4.03 5.24 -7.15
CA GLU A 11 -3.01 5.95 -6.36
C GLU A 11 -2.37 5.04 -5.31
N VAL A 12 -3.14 4.11 -4.75
CA VAL A 12 -2.57 3.08 -3.86
C VAL A 12 -1.60 2.23 -4.63
N HIS A 13 -1.94 1.78 -5.84
CA HIS A 13 -1.08 0.94 -6.66
C HIS A 13 0.24 1.63 -7.07
N ASP A 14 0.25 2.95 -7.26
CA ASP A 14 1.49 3.71 -7.48
C ASP A 14 2.37 3.78 -6.21
N LEU A 15 1.74 3.85 -5.03
CA LEU A 15 2.43 3.93 -3.74
C LEU A 15 2.72 2.55 -3.10
N ILE A 16 2.08 1.48 -3.54
CA ILE A 16 2.13 0.14 -2.93
C ILE A 16 3.50 -0.51 -3.10
N ASP A 17 4.19 -0.20 -4.20
CA ASP A 17 5.57 -0.61 -4.47
C ASP A 17 6.52 -0.06 -3.43
N GLN A 18 6.52 1.26 -3.27
CA GLN A 18 7.30 1.96 -2.26
C GLN A 18 6.91 1.53 -0.84
N PHE A 19 5.61 1.33 -0.58
CA PHE A 19 5.11 0.86 0.70
C PHE A 19 5.66 -0.54 1.02
N ALA A 20 5.64 -1.47 0.07
CA ALA A 20 6.16 -2.83 0.23
C ALA A 20 7.67 -2.84 0.45
N GLU A 21 8.42 -2.08 -0.33
CA GLU A 21 9.88 -1.94 -0.15
C GLU A 21 10.24 -1.39 1.23
N MET A 22 9.56 -0.33 1.70
CA MET A 22 9.77 0.23 3.04
C MET A 22 9.44 -0.79 4.13
N GLN A 23 8.32 -1.50 4.01
CA GLN A 23 7.95 -2.56 4.95
C GLN A 23 9.03 -3.66 5.01
N LEU A 24 9.57 -4.08 3.86
CA LEU A 24 10.63 -5.09 3.79
C LEU A 24 11.96 -4.59 4.35
N ARG A 25 12.26 -3.29 4.23
CA ARG A 25 13.43 -2.66 4.88
C ARG A 25 13.29 -2.54 6.40
N GLY A 26 12.11 -2.83 6.95
CA GLY A 26 11.79 -2.63 8.37
C GLY A 26 11.46 -1.18 8.72
N GLU A 27 11.18 -0.35 7.72
CA GLU A 27 10.58 0.96 7.92
C GLU A 27 9.09 0.81 8.23
N ASN A 28 8.46 1.84 8.80
CA ASN A 28 7.04 1.83 9.17
C ASN A 28 6.24 2.67 8.16
N PRO A 29 5.99 2.19 6.93
CA PRO A 29 5.28 2.96 5.91
C PRO A 29 3.82 3.21 6.32
N ALA A 30 3.25 2.39 7.21
CA ALA A 30 1.95 2.62 7.85
C ALA A 30 1.87 4.00 8.57
N HIS A 31 2.97 4.47 9.18
CA HIS A 31 3.01 5.78 9.83
C HIS A 31 3.16 6.93 8.83
N LEU A 32 3.88 6.71 7.73
CA LEU A 32 4.13 7.72 6.70
C LEU A 32 2.94 7.85 5.74
N PHE A 33 2.28 6.73 5.46
CA PHE A 33 1.17 6.59 4.51
C PHE A 33 -0.04 5.91 5.17
N PRO A 34 -0.64 6.54 6.20
CA PRO A 34 -1.80 5.97 6.90
C PRO A 34 -3.04 5.85 6.00
N LEU A 35 -3.08 6.58 4.88
CA LEU A 35 -4.16 6.49 3.90
C LEU A 35 -4.05 5.23 3.04
N VAL A 36 -2.83 4.83 2.64
CA VAL A 36 -2.57 3.57 1.93
C VAL A 36 -2.96 2.39 2.82
N GLN A 37 -2.51 2.40 4.08
CA GLN A 37 -2.88 1.35 5.03
C GLN A 37 -4.40 1.25 5.21
N ARG A 38 -5.10 2.37 5.42
CA ARG A 38 -6.57 2.36 5.54
C ARG A 38 -7.25 1.82 4.28
N HIS A 39 -6.74 2.14 3.10
CA HIS A 39 -7.29 1.62 1.86
C HIS A 39 -7.07 0.10 1.77
N LEU A 40 -5.89 -0.41 2.12
CA LEU A 40 -5.62 -1.86 2.20
C LEU A 40 -6.52 -2.56 3.23
N GLU A 41 -6.93 -1.87 4.30
CA GLU A 41 -7.89 -2.40 5.28
C GLU A 41 -9.33 -2.45 4.73
N MET A 42 -9.72 -1.48 3.91
CA MET A 42 -11.06 -1.38 3.31
C MET A 42 -11.21 -2.20 2.02
N CYS A 43 -10.13 -2.35 1.26
CA CYS A 43 -10.11 -2.90 -0.09
C CYS A 43 -9.31 -4.21 -0.10
N PRO A 44 -9.97 -5.39 -0.21
CA PRO A 44 -9.29 -6.67 -0.17
C PRO A 44 -8.43 -6.91 -1.42
N GLU A 45 -8.83 -6.40 -2.59
CA GLU A 45 -8.05 -6.56 -3.83
C GLU A 45 -6.66 -5.93 -3.70
N CYS A 46 -6.55 -4.68 -3.24
CA CYS A 46 -5.27 -4.03 -3.04
C CYS A 46 -4.44 -4.71 -1.95
N ARG A 47 -5.08 -5.34 -0.96
CA ARG A 47 -4.38 -6.13 0.06
C ARG A 47 -3.78 -7.40 -0.54
N GLU A 48 -4.54 -8.13 -1.35
CA GLU A 48 -4.03 -9.32 -2.04
C GLU A 48 -2.87 -8.96 -2.97
N GLU A 49 -2.98 -7.85 -3.70
CA GLU A 49 -1.89 -7.31 -4.51
C GLU A 49 -0.65 -6.96 -3.67
N PHE A 50 -0.84 -6.32 -2.52
CA PHE A 50 0.24 -6.01 -1.58
C PHE A 50 0.96 -7.26 -1.06
N GLU A 51 0.19 -8.27 -0.64
CA GLU A 51 0.73 -9.52 -0.12
C GLU A 51 1.49 -10.28 -1.21
N ALA A 52 0.95 -10.32 -2.44
CA ALA A 52 1.62 -10.93 -3.59
C ALA A 52 2.93 -10.19 -3.95
N LEU A 53 2.92 -8.86 -3.91
CA LEU A 53 4.09 -8.04 -4.14
C LEU A 53 5.16 -8.27 -3.06
N LEU A 54 4.78 -8.30 -1.78
CA LEU A 54 5.69 -8.59 -0.68
C LEU A 54 6.34 -9.98 -0.83
N ALA A 55 5.56 -11.00 -1.19
CA ALA A 55 6.08 -12.32 -1.46
C ALA A 55 7.11 -12.28 -2.60
N ALA A 56 6.76 -11.69 -3.73
CA ALA A 56 7.64 -11.59 -4.90
C ALA A 56 8.94 -10.80 -4.62
N LEU A 57 8.89 -9.78 -3.78
CA LEU A 57 10.06 -8.99 -3.36
C LEU A 57 10.92 -9.74 -2.33
N ASN A 58 10.32 -10.56 -1.47
CA ASN A 58 11.02 -11.36 -0.46
C ASN A 58 11.68 -12.62 -1.04
N GLU A 59 11.19 -13.12 -2.18
CA GLU A 59 11.76 -14.28 -2.90
C GLU A 59 13.02 -13.96 -3.72
N LYS A 60 13.61 -12.77 -3.57
CA LYS A 60 14.84 -12.35 -4.28
C LYS A 60 16.14 -12.64 -3.52
#